data_AF-A0A925FD49-F1
#
_entry.id   AF-A0A925FD49-F1
#
_cell.length_a   1.000
_cell.length_b   1.000
_cell.length_c   1.000
_cell.angle_alpha   90.00
_cell.angle_beta   90.00
_cell.angle_gamma   90.00
#
_symmetry.space_group_name_H-M   'P 1'
#
loop_
_entity.id
_entity.type
_entity.pdbx_description
1 polymer ?
#
loop_
_entity_poly.entity_id
_entity_poly.type
_entity_poly.pdbx_seq_one_letter_code
_entity_poly.pdbx_strand_id
1 'polypeptide(L)'
;MPQHPLPFENSPRRSLFANLLILTGLVLTGLFLGQFLGLLLAQVATGLSFDQLPKVLQTPSQYPGAWNALMWIQAGSSLGGFVAAPWLFWRFFEGRRLVDFSQAVVNPVVWPLVFLLGILVMPFNGWVYELNQALDLPPVLQPVEDWMKAQETSLDELTKFLTQFSSPGQLLVGLLVVAVIP
;
A
#
# COMPACT_ATOMS: atom_id res chain seq x y z
N MET A 1 34.52 9.28 36.88
CA MET A 1 34.19 8.47 35.69
C MET A 1 33.81 9.44 34.58
N PRO A 2 34.52 9.46 33.44
CA PRO A 2 34.20 10.38 32.35
C PRO A 2 32.85 9.99 31.76
N GLN A 3 31.92 10.95 31.75
CA GLN A 3 30.62 10.78 31.12
C GLN A 3 30.85 10.74 29.61
N HIS A 4 30.65 9.57 29.01
CA HIS A 4 30.56 9.45 27.57
C HIS A 4 29.31 10.26 27.15
N PRO A 5 29.45 11.37 26.40
CA PRO A 5 28.28 12.10 25.94
C PRO A 5 27.45 11.17 25.06
N LEU A 6 26.16 11.07 25.37
CA LEU A 6 25.22 10.32 24.54
C LEU A 6 25.20 10.96 23.15
N PRO A 7 25.13 10.18 22.06
CA PRO A 7 25.23 10.67 20.68
C PRO A 7 24.10 11.64 20.24
N PHE A 8 23.27 12.10 21.16
CA PHE A 8 22.05 12.88 20.92
C PHE A 8 22.15 14.36 21.32
N GLU A 9 23.33 14.86 21.68
CA GLU A 9 23.46 16.23 22.20
C GLU A 9 23.30 17.32 21.12
N ASN A 10 23.40 17.00 19.81
CA ASN A 10 23.49 18.02 18.75
C ASN A 10 22.61 17.80 17.50
N SER A 11 21.50 17.07 17.58
CA SER A 11 20.50 17.12 16.51
C SER A 11 19.47 18.21 16.85
N PRO A 12 19.28 19.26 16.02
CA PRO A 12 18.21 20.22 16.27
C PRO A 12 16.90 19.45 16.36
N ARG A 13 16.21 19.51 17.51
CA ARG A 13 14.93 18.82 17.71
C ARG A 13 13.93 19.38 16.70
N ARG A 14 13.83 18.73 15.54
CA ARG A 14 12.81 19.06 14.55
C ARG A 14 11.46 18.88 15.22
N SER A 15 10.55 19.82 14.98
CA SER A 15 9.19 19.71 15.50
C SER A 15 8.52 18.45 14.93
N LEU A 16 7.56 17.90 15.67
CA LEU A 16 6.77 16.76 15.20
C LEU A 16 6.14 17.06 13.83
N PHE A 17 5.64 18.27 13.65
CA PHE A 17 5.08 18.74 12.39
C PHE A 17 6.10 18.70 11.23
N ALA A 18 7.34 19.13 11.46
CA ALA A 18 8.38 19.08 10.44
C ALA A 18 8.71 17.63 10.04
N ASN A 19 8.79 16.71 11.01
CA ASN A 19 9.02 15.29 10.72
C ASN A 19 7.87 14.67 9.94
N LEU A 20 6.62 14.98 10.31
CA LEU A 20 5.43 14.52 9.57
C LEU A 20 5.47 15.03 8.13
N LEU A 21 5.75 16.32 7.93
CA LEU A 21 5.78 16.92 6.59
C LEU A 21 6.89 16.33 5.71
N ILE A 22 8.08 16.09 6.28
CA ILE A 22 9.18 15.42 5.57
C ILE A 22 8.77 13.98 5.21
N LEU A 23 8.22 13.22 6.16
CA LEU A 23 7.83 11.84 5.93
C LEU A 23 6.73 11.75 4.87
N THR A 24 5.70 12.60 4.95
CA THR A 24 4.66 12.68 3.91
C THR A 24 5.25 13.01 2.55
N GLY A 25 6.17 13.98 2.46
CA GLY A 25 6.85 14.31 1.21
C GLY A 25 7.65 13.13 0.64
N LEU A 26 8.36 12.40 1.49
CA LEU A 26 9.09 11.18 1.10
C LEU A 26 8.14 10.08 0.64
N VAL A 27 7.03 9.84 1.34
CA VAL A 27 6.03 8.83 0.96
C VAL A 27 5.41 9.17 -0.38
N LEU A 28 4.98 10.42 -0.60
CA LEU A 28 4.41 10.85 -1.90
C LEU A 28 5.43 10.67 -3.04
N THR A 29 6.68 11.05 -2.80
CA THR A 29 7.76 10.87 -3.79
C THR A 29 8.05 9.39 -4.03
N GLY A 30 8.08 8.58 -2.97
CA GLY A 30 8.29 7.14 -3.02
C GLY A 30 7.17 6.42 -3.77
N LEU A 31 5.91 6.78 -3.52
CA LEU A 31 4.76 6.26 -4.25
C LEU A 31 4.85 6.62 -5.73
N PHE A 32 5.20 7.86 -6.07
CA PHE A 32 5.33 8.30 -7.47
C PHE A 32 6.46 7.56 -8.21
N LEU A 33 7.66 7.54 -7.64
CA LEU A 33 8.81 6.86 -8.25
C LEU A 33 8.62 5.34 -8.28
N GLY A 34 8.07 4.78 -7.21
CA GLY A 34 7.72 3.37 -7.09
C GLY A 34 6.69 2.94 -8.13
N GLN A 35 5.63 3.73 -8.32
CA GLN A 35 4.62 3.50 -9.35
C GLN A 35 5.23 3.51 -10.75
N PHE A 36 6.13 4.47 -11.04
CA PHE A 36 6.79 4.53 -12.35
C PHE A 36 7.69 3.30 -12.60
N LEU A 37 8.45 2.89 -11.59
CA LEU A 37 9.24 1.65 -11.66
C LEU A 37 8.34 0.41 -11.80
N GLY A 38 7.22 0.36 -11.09
CA GLY A 38 6.24 -0.72 -11.19
C GLY A 38 5.66 -0.84 -12.61
N LEU A 39 5.35 0.30 -13.25
CA LEU A 39 4.90 0.33 -14.65
C LEU A 39 5.99 -0.16 -15.62
N LEU A 40 7.25 0.26 -15.43
CA LEU A 40 8.37 -0.21 -16.24
C LEU A 40 8.57 -1.72 -16.11
N LEU A 41 8.56 -2.24 -14.89
CA LEU A 41 8.69 -3.67 -14.63
C LEU A 41 7.51 -4.46 -15.19
N ALA A 42 6.29 -3.93 -15.08
CA ALA A 42 5.10 -4.52 -15.68
C ALA A 42 5.23 -4.62 -17.21
N GLN A 43 5.70 -3.56 -17.87
CA GLN A 43 5.97 -3.58 -19.31
C GLN A 43 7.00 -4.65 -19.68
N VAL A 44 8.14 -4.68 -19.00
CA VAL A 44 9.22 -5.66 -19.30
C VAL A 44 8.75 -7.09 -19.05
N ALA A 45 7.97 -7.32 -18.00
CA ALA A 45 7.51 -8.66 -17.61
C ALA A 45 6.36 -9.20 -18.48
N THR A 46 5.54 -8.32 -19.07
CA THR A 46 4.31 -8.73 -19.79
C THR A 46 4.32 -8.39 -21.28
N GLY A 47 5.19 -7.47 -21.71
CA GLY A 47 5.21 -6.92 -23.07
C GLY A 47 4.10 -5.91 -23.35
N LEU A 48 3.23 -5.58 -22.37
CA LEU A 48 2.16 -4.60 -22.54
C LEU A 48 2.73 -3.19 -22.71
N SER A 49 2.17 -2.41 -23.64
CA SER A 49 2.62 -1.05 -23.88
C SER A 49 2.13 -0.07 -22.80
N PHE A 50 2.82 1.05 -22.65
CA PHE A 50 2.49 2.06 -21.63
C PHE A 50 1.07 2.62 -21.74
N ASP A 51 0.47 2.63 -22.92
CA ASP A 51 -0.92 3.07 -23.13
C ASP A 51 -1.95 1.99 -22.75
N GLN A 52 -1.53 0.73 -22.66
CA GLN A 52 -2.35 -0.40 -22.23
C GLN A 52 -2.35 -0.56 -20.71
N LEU A 53 -1.22 -0.31 -20.04
CA LEU A 53 -1.08 -0.51 -18.59
C LEU A 53 -2.12 0.24 -17.74
N PRO A 54 -2.50 1.51 -18.02
CA PRO A 54 -3.59 2.16 -17.32
C PRO A 54 -4.96 1.50 -17.54
N LYS A 55 -5.18 0.89 -18.72
CA LYS A 55 -6.44 0.19 -19.06
C LYS A 55 -6.55 -1.15 -18.35
N VAL A 56 -5.41 -1.80 -18.07
CA VAL A 56 -5.36 -3.05 -17.28
C VAL A 56 -5.98 -2.86 -15.88
N LEU A 57 -5.88 -1.67 -15.29
CA LEU A 57 -6.51 -1.36 -13.99
C LEU A 57 -8.04 -1.32 -14.07
N GLN A 58 -8.60 -1.00 -15.24
CA GLN A 58 -10.04 -0.86 -15.44
C GLN A 58 -10.67 -2.13 -15.97
N THR A 59 -10.02 -2.80 -16.93
CA THR A 59 -10.54 -4.01 -17.59
C THR A 59 -9.48 -5.12 -17.64
N PRO A 60 -9.02 -5.65 -16.48
CA PRO A 60 -7.91 -6.60 -16.41
C PRO A 60 -8.19 -7.91 -17.17
N SER A 61 -9.45 -8.33 -17.27
CA SER A 61 -9.86 -9.56 -17.97
C SER A 61 -9.59 -9.54 -19.48
N GLN A 62 -9.38 -8.37 -20.08
CA GLN A 62 -9.17 -8.21 -21.52
C GLN A 62 -7.71 -8.34 -21.96
N TYR A 63 -6.76 -8.34 -21.01
CA TYR A 63 -5.33 -8.28 -21.31
C TYR A 63 -4.61 -9.55 -20.84
N PRO A 64 -3.97 -10.30 -21.76
CA PRO A 64 -3.08 -11.39 -21.39
C PRO A 64 -1.95 -10.86 -20.49
N GLY A 65 -1.70 -11.52 -19.36
CA GLY A 65 -0.68 -11.09 -18.41
C GLY A 65 -1.08 -9.93 -17.49
N ALA A 66 -2.34 -9.47 -17.53
CA ALA A 66 -2.85 -8.41 -16.64
C ALA A 66 -2.54 -8.64 -15.16
N TRP A 67 -2.72 -9.88 -14.67
CA TRP A 67 -2.43 -10.21 -13.28
C TRP A 67 -0.96 -9.93 -12.92
N ASN A 68 -0.02 -10.34 -13.77
CA ASN A 68 1.41 -10.08 -13.56
C ASN A 68 1.71 -8.58 -13.62
N ALA A 69 1.13 -7.84 -14.57
CA ALA A 69 1.30 -6.39 -14.66
C ALA A 69 0.84 -5.70 -13.38
N LEU A 70 -0.34 -6.06 -12.87
CA LEU A 70 -0.90 -5.50 -11.64
C LEU A 70 -0.07 -5.83 -10.41
N MET A 71 0.56 -7.01 -10.34
CA MET A 71 1.49 -7.34 -9.25
C MET A 71 2.72 -6.42 -9.28
N TRP A 72 3.31 -6.17 -10.44
CA TRP A 72 4.47 -5.28 -10.55
C TRP A 72 4.12 -3.83 -10.23
N ILE A 73 2.97 -3.35 -10.69
CA ILE A 73 2.48 -2.01 -10.40
C ILE A 73 2.29 -1.83 -8.89
N GLN A 74 1.59 -2.75 -8.24
CA GLN A 74 1.35 -2.70 -6.79
C GLN A 74 2.64 -2.83 -5.99
N ALA A 75 3.49 -3.81 -6.32
CA ALA A 75 4.77 -4.00 -5.66
C ALA A 75 5.65 -2.74 -5.77
N GLY A 76 5.74 -2.13 -6.96
CA GLY A 76 6.51 -0.91 -7.17
C GLY A 76 6.04 0.23 -6.29
N SER A 77 4.73 0.51 -6.31
CA SER A 77 4.13 1.59 -5.52
C SER A 77 4.30 1.37 -4.02
N SER A 78 3.93 0.20 -3.51
CA SER A 78 4.03 -0.10 -2.07
C SER A 78 5.47 -0.14 -1.57
N LEU A 79 6.39 -0.77 -2.31
CA LEU A 79 7.81 -0.77 -1.93
C LEU A 79 8.39 0.65 -1.94
N GLY A 80 8.01 1.50 -2.89
CA GLY A 80 8.45 2.89 -2.93
C GLY A 80 7.92 3.72 -1.75
N GLY A 81 6.61 3.68 -1.53
CA GLY A 81 5.92 4.52 -0.56
C GLY A 81 6.04 4.05 0.89
N PHE A 82 5.98 2.74 1.14
CA PHE A 82 5.84 2.19 2.49
C PHE A 82 7.05 1.41 2.98
N VAL A 83 8.00 1.09 2.10
CA VAL A 83 9.29 0.49 2.50
C VAL A 83 10.44 1.48 2.32
N ALA A 84 10.65 1.96 1.09
CA ALA A 84 11.78 2.82 0.78
C ALA A 84 11.67 4.19 1.45
N ALA A 85 10.51 4.85 1.40
CA ALA A 85 10.37 6.18 2.00
C ALA A 85 10.58 6.19 3.54
N PRO A 86 9.97 5.31 4.35
CA PRO A 86 10.26 5.23 5.79
C PRO A 86 11.72 4.85 6.07
N TRP A 87 12.30 3.96 5.27
CA TRP A 87 13.72 3.61 5.40
C TRP A 87 14.64 4.80 5.13
N LEU A 88 14.37 5.59 4.07
CA LEU A 88 15.10 6.82 3.77
C LEU A 88 14.96 7.84 4.90
N PHE A 89 13.75 8.00 5.44
CA PHE A 89 13.50 8.85 6.60
C PHE A 89 14.36 8.42 7.79
N TRP A 90 14.28 7.16 8.18
CA TRP A 90 15.06 6.58 9.28
C TRP A 90 16.58 6.77 9.08
N ARG A 91 17.06 6.51 7.87
CA ARG A 91 18.50 6.51 7.57
C ARG A 91 19.11 7.90 7.46
N PHE A 92 18.42 8.83 6.82
CA PHE A 92 18.96 10.15 6.48
C PHE A 92 18.47 11.26 7.40
N PHE A 93 17.24 11.15 7.91
CA PHE A 93 16.65 12.19 8.76
C PHE A 93 16.78 11.87 10.25
N GLU A 94 16.72 10.61 10.65
CA GLU A 94 17.02 10.19 12.04
C GLU A 94 18.48 9.76 12.24
N GLY A 95 19.22 9.52 11.15
CA GLY A 95 20.63 9.10 11.22
C GLY A 95 20.83 7.71 11.81
N ARG A 96 19.77 6.89 11.87
CA ARG A 96 19.79 5.56 12.46
C ARG A 96 20.05 4.49 11.40
N ARG A 97 20.64 3.39 11.82
CA ARG A 97 20.87 2.20 10.99
C ARG A 97 19.76 1.17 11.24
N LEU A 98 19.66 0.19 10.36
CA LEU A 98 18.72 -0.94 10.53
C LEU A 98 19.01 -1.75 11.81
N VAL A 99 20.27 -1.79 12.26
CA VAL A 99 20.65 -2.45 13.52
C VAL A 99 20.14 -1.71 14.76
N ASP A 100 19.78 -0.42 14.62
CA ASP A 100 19.23 0.39 15.69
C ASP A 100 17.69 0.23 15.77
N PHE A 101 17.11 -0.63 14.93
CA PHE A 101 15.70 -0.99 15.00
C PHE A 101 15.48 -1.76 16.30
N SER A 102 14.76 -1.15 17.24
CA SER A 102 14.42 -1.80 18.50
C SER A 102 13.56 -3.01 18.19
N GLN A 103 14.03 -4.21 18.55
CA GLN A 103 13.16 -5.37 18.72
C GLN A 103 12.33 -5.10 19.98
N ALA A 104 11.29 -4.29 19.85
CA ALA A 104 10.31 -4.17 20.91
C ALA A 104 9.79 -5.58 21.20
N VAL A 105 9.98 -6.06 22.43
CA VAL A 105 9.40 -7.33 22.86
C VAL A 105 7.89 -7.10 22.92
N VAL A 106 7.21 -7.45 21.84
CA VAL A 106 5.75 -7.37 21.78
C VAL A 106 5.21 -8.44 22.70
N ASN A 107 4.31 -8.06 23.62
CA ASN A 107 3.66 -9.03 24.49
C ASN A 107 2.97 -10.11 23.65
N PRO A 108 3.25 -11.42 23.85
CA PRO A 108 2.67 -12.49 23.05
C PRO A 108 1.14 -12.48 22.98
N VAL A 109 0.46 -11.88 23.98
CA VAL A 109 -1.01 -11.68 24.01
C VAL A 109 -1.51 -10.77 22.88
N VAL A 110 -0.65 -9.91 22.31
CA VAL A 110 -1.02 -9.01 21.20
C VAL A 110 -1.35 -9.79 19.93
N TRP A 111 -0.65 -10.91 19.66
CA TRP A 111 -0.87 -11.70 18.45
C TRP A 111 -2.29 -12.25 18.29
N PRO A 112 -2.87 -12.96 19.28
CA PRO A 112 -4.26 -13.42 19.18
C PRO A 112 -5.26 -12.25 19.16
N LEU A 113 -4.95 -11.12 19.81
CA LEU A 113 -5.79 -9.93 19.75
C LEU A 113 -5.83 -9.32 18.35
N VAL A 114 -4.67 -9.19 17.68
CA VAL A 114 -4.59 -8.71 16.29
C VAL A 114 -5.34 -9.64 15.35
N PHE A 115 -5.18 -10.96 15.52
CA PHE A 115 -5.89 -11.94 14.72
C PHE A 115 -7.42 -11.86 14.93
N LEU A 116 -7.86 -11.79 16.19
CA LEU A 116 -9.28 -11.66 16.53
C LEU A 116 -9.85 -10.34 15.97
N LEU A 117 -9.11 -9.25 16.11
CA LEU A 117 -9.49 -7.95 15.54
C LEU A 117 -9.67 -8.05 14.02
N GLY A 118 -8.74 -8.71 13.32
CA GLY A 118 -8.84 -8.93 11.87
C GLY A 118 -10.12 -9.65 11.45
N ILE A 119 -10.53 -10.67 12.21
CA ILE A 119 -11.79 -11.39 11.96
C ILE A 119 -13.01 -10.52 12.29
N LEU A 120 -12.98 -9.81 13.42
CA LEU A 120 -14.11 -8.98 13.88
C LEU A 120 -14.36 -7.75 13.01
N VAL A 121 -13.35 -7.29 12.26
CA VAL A 121 -13.51 -6.20 11.28
C VAL A 121 -14.30 -6.66 10.03
N MET A 122 -14.32 -7.95 9.69
CA MET A 122 -15.07 -8.44 8.53
C MET A 122 -16.58 -8.12 8.57
N PRO A 123 -17.34 -8.43 9.64
CA PRO A 123 -18.75 -8.05 9.71
C PRO A 123 -18.95 -6.53 9.72
N PHE A 124 -18.02 -5.78 10.32
CA PHE A 124 -18.06 -4.32 10.27
C PHE A 124 -17.93 -3.78 8.84
N ASN A 125 -17.01 -4.34 8.03
CA ASN A 125 -16.90 -4.01 6.62
C ASN A 125 -18.18 -4.33 5.83
N GLY A 126 -18.84 -5.45 6.12
CA GLY A 126 -20.12 -5.80 5.51
C GLY A 126 -21.23 -4.79 5.82
N TRP A 127 -21.31 -4.33 7.07
CA TRP A 127 -22.24 -3.28 7.46
C TRP A 127 -21.95 -1.93 6.77
N VAL A 128 -20.68 -1.54 6.67
CA VAL A 128 -20.27 -0.33 5.95
C VAL A 128 -20.60 -0.43 4.45
N TYR A 129 -20.47 -1.63 3.87
CA TYR A 129 -20.83 -1.89 2.49
C TYR A 129 -22.33 -1.68 2.23
N GLU A 130 -23.20 -2.23 3.07
CA GLU A 130 -24.65 -2.01 2.98
C GLU A 130 -25.00 -0.52 3.11
N LEU A 131 -24.33 0.20 4.02
CA LEU A 131 -24.52 1.64 4.16
C LEU A 131 -24.13 2.38 2.88
N ASN A 132 -23.00 2.02 2.27
CA ASN A 132 -22.53 2.64 1.02
C ASN A 132 -23.51 2.40 -0.13
N GLN A 133 -24.07 1.19 -0.24
CA GLN A 133 -25.07 0.88 -1.26
C GLN A 133 -26.42 1.58 -1.06
N ALA A 134 -26.78 1.87 0.18
CA ALA A 134 -27.99 2.58 0.54
C ALA A 134 -27.87 4.11 0.41
N LEU A 135 -26.69 4.64 0.04
CA LEU A 135 -26.51 6.07 -0.18
C LEU A 135 -27.27 6.52 -1.43
N ASP A 136 -28.29 7.36 -1.21
CA ASP A 136 -29.01 8.10 -2.24
C ASP A 136 -28.66 9.59 -2.09
N LEU A 137 -27.87 10.13 -3.02
CA LEU A 137 -27.39 11.51 -2.94
C LEU A 137 -28.38 12.45 -3.64
N PRO A 138 -28.50 13.70 -3.13
CA PRO A 138 -29.38 14.68 -3.74
C PRO A 138 -29.02 14.94 -5.22
N PRO A 139 -29.96 15.38 -6.07
CA PRO A 139 -29.74 15.51 -7.52
C PRO A 139 -28.49 16.30 -7.95
N VAL A 140 -28.07 17.28 -7.14
CA VAL A 140 -26.86 18.09 -7.39
C VAL A 140 -25.57 17.26 -7.32
N LEU A 141 -25.58 16.16 -6.57
CA LEU A 141 -24.45 15.26 -6.34
C LEU A 141 -24.56 13.93 -7.10
N GLN A 142 -25.55 13.78 -7.98
CA GLN A 142 -25.69 12.57 -8.80
C GLN A 142 -24.42 12.19 -9.59
N PRO A 143 -23.66 13.13 -10.20
CA PRO A 143 -22.39 12.77 -10.85
C PRO A 143 -21.35 12.15 -9.90
N VAL A 144 -21.39 12.52 -8.60
CA VAL A 144 -20.51 11.95 -7.58
C VAL A 144 -20.99 10.54 -7.20
N GLU A 145 -22.30 10.35 -7.07
CA GLU A 145 -22.91 9.04 -6.82
C GLU A 145 -22.58 8.04 -7.93
N ASP A 146 -22.72 8.45 -9.19
CA ASP A 146 -22.38 7.63 -10.35
C ASP A 146 -20.88 7.26 -10.36
N TRP A 147 -20.01 8.22 -10.05
CA TRP A 147 -18.58 7.96 -9.91
C TRP A 147 -18.29 6.97 -8.78
N MET A 148 -18.92 7.14 -7.61
CA MET A 148 -18.74 6.23 -6.48
C MET A 148 -19.16 4.80 -6.82
N LYS A 149 -20.33 4.61 -7.43
CA LYS A 149 -20.82 3.28 -7.87
C LYS A 149 -19.91 2.65 -8.92
N ALA A 150 -19.38 3.45 -9.85
CA ALA A 150 -18.42 2.98 -10.84
C ALA A 150 -17.09 2.53 -10.20
N GLN A 151 -16.58 3.26 -9.20
CA GLN A 151 -15.39 2.85 -8.44
C GLN A 151 -15.64 1.57 -7.65
N GLU A 152 -16.79 1.46 -6.98
CA GLU A 152 -17.16 0.24 -6.23
C GLU A 152 -17.16 -0.99 -7.14
N THR A 153 -17.81 -0.89 -8.30
CA THR A 153 -17.86 -1.98 -9.28
C THR A 153 -16.45 -2.33 -9.79
N SER A 154 -15.64 -1.32 -10.14
CA SER A 154 -14.28 -1.54 -10.63
C SER A 154 -13.37 -2.20 -9.59
N LEU A 155 -13.48 -1.80 -8.32
CA LEU A 155 -12.68 -2.35 -7.23
C LEU A 155 -13.12 -3.78 -6.87
N ASP A 156 -14.41 -4.09 -6.93
CA ASP A 156 -14.91 -5.45 -6.73
C ASP A 156 -14.41 -6.40 -7.84
N GLU A 157 -14.51 -6.00 -9.10
CA GLU A 157 -13.99 -6.76 -10.23
C GLU A 157 -12.47 -6.97 -10.12
N LEU A 158 -11.72 -5.92 -9.80
CA LEU A 158 -10.28 -6.00 -9.59
C LEU A 158 -9.93 -6.94 -8.42
N THR A 159 -10.66 -6.84 -7.30
CA THR A 159 -10.44 -7.70 -6.13
C THR A 159 -10.68 -9.16 -6.48
N LYS A 160 -11.79 -9.48 -7.15
CA LYS A 160 -12.09 -10.83 -7.63
C LYS A 160 -11.01 -11.32 -8.60
N PHE A 161 -10.56 -10.47 -9.51
CA PHE A 161 -9.50 -10.82 -10.47
C PHE A 161 -8.15 -11.12 -9.79
N LEU A 162 -7.75 -10.29 -8.82
CA LEU A 162 -6.47 -10.44 -8.11
C LEU A 162 -6.43 -11.67 -7.20
N THR A 163 -7.59 -12.06 -6.67
CA THR A 163 -7.76 -13.20 -5.74
C THR A 163 -8.11 -14.52 -6.44
N GLN A 164 -8.32 -14.51 -7.76
CA GLN A 164 -8.47 -15.73 -8.56
C GLN A 164 -7.09 -16.27 -8.98
N PHE A 165 -6.67 -17.36 -8.32
CA PHE A 165 -5.38 -18.00 -8.57
C PHE A 165 -5.52 -19.27 -9.40
N SER A 166 -4.69 -19.37 -10.44
CA SER A 166 -4.62 -20.54 -11.33
C SER A 166 -3.52 -21.54 -10.94
N SER A 167 -2.64 -21.19 -9.99
CA SER A 167 -1.58 -22.07 -9.50
C SER A 167 -1.12 -21.73 -8.07
N PRO A 168 -0.50 -22.68 -7.35
CA PRO A 168 0.10 -22.40 -6.03
C PRO A 168 1.19 -21.33 -6.07
N GLY A 169 1.96 -21.24 -7.16
CA GLY A 169 2.97 -20.19 -7.33
C GLY A 169 2.34 -18.80 -7.41
N GLN A 170 1.22 -18.67 -8.12
CA GLN A 170 0.47 -17.42 -8.22
C GLN A 170 -0.14 -17.02 -6.86
N LEU A 171 -0.61 -17.99 -6.07
CA LEU A 171 -1.05 -17.77 -4.69
C LEU A 171 0.07 -17.20 -3.81
N LEU A 172 1.28 -17.78 -3.87
CA LEU A 172 2.42 -17.32 -3.08
C LEU A 172 2.83 -15.88 -3.45
N VAL A 173 2.88 -15.58 -4.75
CA VAL A 173 3.17 -14.21 -5.23
C VAL A 173 2.07 -13.24 -4.82
N GLY A 174 0.80 -13.63 -4.98
CA GLY A 174 -0.34 -12.81 -4.56
C GLY A 174 -0.32 -12.50 -3.07
N LEU A 175 -0.04 -13.50 -2.22
CA LEU A 175 0.11 -13.31 -0.78
C LEU A 175 1.28 -12.36 -0.47
N LEU A 176 2.44 -12.54 -1.10
CA LEU A 176 3.60 -11.70 -0.87
C LEU A 176 3.31 -10.24 -1.26
N VAL A 177 2.80 -10.01 -2.46
CA VAL A 177 2.63 -8.66 -3.02
C VAL A 177 1.43 -7.94 -2.42
N VAL A 178 0.30 -8.62 -2.25
CA VAL A 178 -0.94 -7.98 -1.80
C VAL A 178 -1.12 -8.04 -0.28
N ALA A 179 -0.66 -9.11 0.38
CA ALA A 179 -0.88 -9.27 1.83
C ALA A 179 0.34 -8.91 2.70
N VAL A 180 1.58 -9.08 2.21
CA VAL A 180 2.80 -8.86 3.03
C VAL A 180 3.49 -7.53 2.72
N ILE A 181 3.57 -7.14 1.46
CA ILE A 181 4.20 -5.88 1.06
C ILE A 181 3.40 -4.60 1.40
N PRO A 182 2.06 -4.58 1.47
CA PRO A 182 1.27 -3.42 1.09
C PRO A 182 1.70 -2.11 1.76
#